data_AF-A0A1I6HDV1-F1
#
_entry.id   AF-A0A1I6HDV1-F1
#
_cell.length_a   1.000
_cell.length_b   1.000
_cell.length_c   1.000
_cell.angle_alpha   90.00
_cell.angle_beta   90.00
_cell.angle_gamma   90.00
#
_symmetry.space_group_name_H-M   'P 1'
#
loop_
_entity.id
_entity.type
_entity.pdbx_description
1 polymer ?
#
loop_
_entity_poly.entity_id
_entity_poly.type
_entity_poly.pdbx_seq_one_letter_code
_entity_poly.pdbx_strand_id
1 'polypeptide(L)'
;MNFQKNLLIVTLMLLVLPGVSASPLTADQCSGYEKGTITFKNGKTREAYIYVDYCNPHLFQSALRTIDEKAFIRYSKGKKIKKKAIEKYKVKQIEGFTLESGKEFRRVKYANLFSPKNTDKLPKSQLLEVVASGPITIFRRGYRTRNGFIYKPVMDAVLAGGDTHSDFMFNNFEILYQKDTGKNPKNIRNANLKSLFGDNPEILAKFQNGDYSFRIEFQRPASFSANCDQRFLDSLLEMVNDYNQAGLTATSK
;
A
#
# COMPACT_ATOMS: atom_id res chain seq x y z
N MET A 1 38.21 46.69 24.28
CA MET A 1 38.64 45.53 23.49
C MET A 1 38.01 44.28 24.06
N ASN A 2 37.30 43.53 23.20
CA ASN A 2 36.83 42.14 23.35
C ASN A 2 35.77 41.79 24.40
N PHE A 3 34.88 40.84 24.16
CA PHE A 3 34.14 40.42 22.97
C PHE A 3 33.04 39.52 23.56
N GLN A 4 31.83 39.66 23.03
CA GLN A 4 30.66 38.84 23.33
C GLN A 4 30.99 37.35 23.55
N LYS A 5 30.43 36.75 24.61
CA LYS A 5 29.96 35.36 24.56
C LYS A 5 28.63 35.24 25.30
N ASN A 6 27.58 35.30 24.49
CA ASN A 6 26.19 35.00 24.81
C ASN A 6 26.07 33.54 25.31
N LEU A 7 25.59 33.34 26.54
CA LEU A 7 25.05 32.06 26.96
C LEU A 7 23.55 32.06 26.66
N LEU A 8 23.21 31.70 25.42
CA LEU A 8 21.84 31.53 24.96
C LEU A 8 21.35 30.16 25.45
N ILE A 9 20.59 30.16 26.54
CA ILE A 9 19.88 28.96 27.02
C ILE A 9 18.75 28.68 26.05
N VAL A 10 18.98 27.79 25.09
CA VAL A 10 17.94 27.21 24.24
C VAL A 10 17.28 26.09 25.03
N THR A 11 16.18 26.40 25.71
CA THR A 11 15.30 25.38 26.30
C THR A 11 14.59 24.67 25.16
N LEU A 12 15.14 23.52 24.74
CA LEU A 12 14.53 22.60 23.80
C LEU A 12 13.32 21.94 24.49
N MET A 13 12.13 22.56 24.38
CA MET A 13 10.87 21.87 24.68
C MET A 13 10.69 20.75 23.65
N LEU A 14 11.05 19.53 24.04
CA LEU A 14 10.58 18.31 23.41
C LEU A 14 9.06 18.24 23.60
N LEU A 15 8.33 18.74 22.60
CA LEU A 15 6.93 18.41 22.41
C LEU A 15 6.86 16.91 22.06
N VAL A 16 6.70 16.10 23.09
CA VAL A 16 6.22 14.73 22.95
C VAL A 16 4.77 14.84 22.49
N LEU A 17 4.58 14.91 21.17
CA LEU A 17 3.25 14.73 20.62
C LEU A 17 2.79 13.33 21.04
N PRO A 18 1.65 13.19 21.74
CA PRO A 18 1.07 11.87 21.92
C PRO A 18 0.86 11.30 20.53
N GLY A 19 1.49 10.14 20.27
CA GLY A 19 1.31 9.41 19.03
C GLY A 19 -0.17 9.36 18.73
N VAL A 20 -0.56 9.92 17.58
CA VAL A 20 -1.88 9.66 17.03
C VAL A 20 -1.89 8.17 16.77
N SER A 21 -2.43 7.42 17.72
CA SER A 21 -2.75 6.01 17.54
C SER A 21 -3.63 5.97 16.30
N ALA A 22 -3.06 5.49 15.19
CA ALA A 22 -3.84 5.18 14.02
C ALA A 22 -4.96 4.25 14.49
N SER A 23 -6.20 4.75 14.50
CA SER A 23 -7.34 3.91 14.82
C SER A 23 -7.29 2.71 13.87
N PRO A 24 -7.34 1.48 14.37
CA PRO A 24 -7.46 0.31 13.50
C PRO A 24 -8.68 0.57 12.60
N LEU A 25 -8.52 0.32 11.31
CA LEU A 25 -9.59 0.42 10.33
C LEU A 25 -10.79 -0.37 10.85
N THR A 26 -11.79 0.30 11.40
CA THR A 26 -13.09 -0.32 11.64
C THR A 26 -13.75 -0.49 10.28
N ALA A 27 -14.36 -1.66 10.04
CA ALA A 27 -14.96 -2.05 8.77
C ALA A 27 -16.05 -1.07 8.23
N ASP A 28 -16.50 -0.11 9.05
CA ASP A 28 -17.64 0.75 8.76
C ASP A 28 -17.38 1.89 7.76
N GLN A 29 -16.13 2.28 7.50
CA GLN A 29 -15.81 3.29 6.47
C GLN A 29 -14.73 2.81 5.50
N CYS A 30 -15.18 2.00 4.56
CA CYS A 30 -14.38 1.56 3.42
C CYS A 30 -13.95 2.68 2.45
N SER A 31 -14.61 3.84 2.46
CA SER A 31 -14.32 4.91 1.49
C SER A 31 -14.45 6.29 2.09
N GLY A 32 -13.57 7.19 1.69
CA GLY A 32 -13.54 8.55 2.19
C GLY A 32 -12.53 9.42 1.45
N TYR A 33 -12.48 10.69 1.84
CA TYR A 33 -11.43 11.60 1.42
C TYR A 33 -10.41 11.73 2.55
N GLU A 34 -9.15 11.39 2.26
CA GLU A 34 -8.03 11.53 3.18
C GLU A 34 -7.12 12.65 2.67
N LYS A 35 -6.61 13.49 3.57
CA LYS A 35 -5.64 14.52 3.18
C LYS A 35 -4.31 13.84 2.85
N GLY A 36 -3.63 14.35 1.83
CA GLY A 36 -2.36 13.80 1.38
C GLY A 36 -1.66 14.68 0.36
N THR A 37 -0.44 14.26 0.02
CA THR A 37 0.41 14.90 -0.97
C THR A 37 0.53 14.02 -2.20
N ILE A 38 0.24 14.58 -3.37
CA ILE A 38 0.38 13.92 -4.67
C ILE A 38 1.69 14.38 -5.29
N THR A 39 2.51 13.43 -5.72
CA THR A 39 3.73 13.69 -6.50
C THR A 39 3.44 13.39 -7.97
N PHE A 40 3.55 14.40 -8.83
CA PHE A 40 3.36 14.26 -10.27
C PHE A 40 4.64 13.80 -10.96
N LYS A 41 4.50 13.23 -12.16
CA LYS A 41 5.63 12.79 -13.01
C LYS A 41 6.69 13.86 -13.27
N ASN A 42 6.30 15.12 -13.26
CA ASN A 42 7.20 16.25 -13.50
C ASN A 42 7.88 16.75 -12.21
N GLY A 43 7.80 15.99 -11.12
CA GLY A 43 8.38 16.34 -9.82
C GLY A 43 7.56 17.36 -9.01
N LYS A 44 6.51 17.97 -9.59
CA LYS A 44 5.64 18.88 -8.83
C LYS A 44 4.85 18.11 -7.80
N THR A 45 4.63 18.72 -6.64
CA THR A 45 3.77 18.18 -5.59
C THR A 45 2.51 19.03 -5.42
N ARG A 46 1.46 18.42 -4.88
CA ARG A 46 0.22 19.11 -4.51
C ARG A 46 -0.44 18.45 -3.31
N GLU A 47 -0.79 19.26 -2.32
CA GLU A 47 -1.70 18.84 -1.26
C GLU A 47 -3.14 18.82 -1.75
N ALA A 48 -3.87 17.77 -1.41
CA ALA A 48 -5.28 17.64 -1.69
C ALA A 48 -5.95 16.64 -0.76
N TYR A 49 -7.27 16.62 -0.78
CA TYR A 49 -8.05 15.53 -0.21
C TYR A 49 -8.27 14.48 -1.28
N ILE A 50 -7.68 13.30 -1.10
CA ILE A 50 -7.63 12.18 -2.05
C ILE A 50 -8.73 11.19 -1.70
N TYR A 51 -9.58 10.86 -2.67
CA TYR A 51 -10.59 9.83 -2.48
C TYR A 51 -9.96 8.43 -2.48
N VAL A 52 -10.08 7.74 -1.37
CA VAL A 52 -9.65 6.35 -1.20
C VAL A 52 -10.87 5.50 -0.91
N ASP A 53 -10.95 4.34 -1.55
CA ASP A 53 -12.04 3.37 -1.38
C ASP A 53 -11.43 1.97 -1.29
N TYR A 54 -11.16 1.52 -0.07
CA TYR A 54 -10.58 0.21 0.23
C TYR A 54 -11.53 -0.94 -0.10
N CYS A 55 -12.84 -0.70 -0.20
CA CYS A 55 -13.79 -1.68 -0.73
C CYS A 55 -13.73 -1.75 -2.27
N ASN A 56 -13.31 -0.68 -2.95
CA ASN A 56 -13.12 -0.64 -4.40
C ASN A 56 -11.73 -0.11 -4.79
N PRO A 57 -10.65 -0.80 -4.40
CA PRO A 57 -9.29 -0.26 -4.49
C PRO A 57 -8.86 -0.02 -5.93
N HIS A 58 -9.44 -0.75 -6.88
CA HIS A 58 -9.25 -0.51 -8.32
C HIS A 58 -9.53 0.94 -8.75
N LEU A 59 -10.39 1.68 -8.03
CA LEU A 59 -10.70 3.08 -8.33
C LEU A 59 -9.49 3.98 -8.15
N PHE A 60 -8.85 3.94 -6.97
CA PHE A 60 -7.69 4.76 -6.69
C PHE A 60 -6.39 4.18 -7.26
N GLN A 61 -6.35 2.86 -7.52
CA GLN A 61 -5.23 2.22 -8.22
C GLN A 61 -5.15 2.63 -9.71
N SER A 62 -6.25 3.08 -10.32
CA SER A 62 -6.32 3.38 -11.78
C SER A 62 -6.44 4.88 -12.12
N ALA A 63 -6.83 5.71 -11.15
CA ALA A 63 -6.85 7.17 -11.24
C ALA A 63 -7.03 7.79 -9.84
N LEU A 64 -6.61 9.03 -9.63
CA LEU A 64 -6.96 9.77 -8.41
C LEU A 64 -8.16 10.68 -8.66
N ARG A 65 -9.02 10.76 -7.65
CA ARG A 65 -10.07 11.77 -7.54
C ARG A 65 -9.76 12.62 -6.32
N THR A 66 -9.75 13.92 -6.48
CA THR A 66 -9.35 14.82 -5.41
C THR A 66 -10.31 15.99 -5.29
N ILE A 67 -10.34 16.58 -4.10
CA ILE A 67 -11.08 17.81 -3.81
C ILE A 67 -10.20 18.78 -3.03
N ASP A 68 -10.55 20.06 -3.07
CA ASP A 68 -9.94 21.09 -2.24
C ASP A 68 -10.50 21.07 -0.81
N GLU A 69 -9.86 21.82 0.08
CA GLU A 69 -10.26 21.95 1.49
C GLU A 69 -11.69 22.48 1.63
N LYS A 70 -12.08 23.47 0.81
CA LYS A 70 -13.44 24.03 0.83
C LYS A 70 -14.51 22.99 0.49
N ALA A 71 -14.24 22.09 -0.45
CA ALA A 71 -15.11 20.98 -0.78
C ALA A 71 -15.10 19.90 0.30
N PHE A 72 -13.94 19.62 0.91
CA PHE A 72 -13.83 18.69 2.04
C PHE A 72 -14.64 19.16 3.24
N ILE A 73 -14.51 20.43 3.68
CA ILE A 73 -15.29 20.99 4.79
C ILE A 73 -16.81 20.84 4.55
N ARG A 74 -17.27 20.93 3.29
CA ARG A 74 -18.68 20.68 2.95
C ARG A 74 -19.03 19.20 3.03
N TYR A 75 -18.17 18.34 2.50
CA TYR A 75 -18.32 16.89 2.57
C TYR A 75 -18.41 16.38 4.01
N SER A 76 -17.53 16.85 4.90
CA SER A 76 -17.52 16.49 6.33
C SER A 76 -18.77 16.94 7.08
N LYS A 77 -19.52 17.92 6.53
CA LYS A 77 -20.84 18.34 7.02
C LYS A 77 -22.00 17.56 6.38
N GLY A 78 -21.72 16.42 5.75
CA GLY A 78 -22.71 15.58 5.07
C GLY A 78 -23.23 16.13 3.74
N LYS A 79 -22.64 17.22 3.21
CA LYS A 79 -23.13 17.83 1.96
C LYS A 79 -22.55 17.12 0.75
N LYS A 80 -23.39 16.94 -0.27
CA LYS A 80 -22.98 16.36 -1.56
C LYS A 80 -21.92 17.21 -2.26
N ILE A 81 -20.86 16.55 -2.72
CA ILE A 81 -19.80 17.19 -3.51
C ILE A 81 -20.29 17.41 -4.93
N LYS A 82 -20.16 18.65 -5.43
CA LYS A 82 -20.48 18.97 -6.83
C LYS A 82 -19.46 18.32 -7.75
N LYS A 83 -19.89 17.72 -8.88
CA LYS A 83 -19.00 17.07 -9.85
C LYS A 83 -17.83 17.97 -10.29
N LYS A 84 -18.07 19.27 -10.47
CA LYS A 84 -17.05 20.25 -10.87
C LYS A 84 -15.96 20.53 -9.82
N ALA A 85 -16.19 20.16 -8.56
CA ALA A 85 -15.21 20.28 -7.49
C ALA A 85 -14.29 19.05 -7.40
N ILE A 86 -14.60 17.98 -8.15
CA ILE A 86 -13.81 16.76 -8.19
C ILE A 86 -12.83 16.86 -9.35
N GLU A 87 -11.56 16.95 -9.03
CA GLU A 87 -10.50 16.85 -10.02
C GLU A 87 -10.13 15.39 -10.22
N LYS A 88 -9.77 15.02 -11.46
CA LYS A 88 -9.42 13.64 -11.82
C LYS A 88 -8.05 13.60 -12.47
N TYR A 89 -7.19 12.75 -11.94
CA TYR A 89 -5.84 12.55 -12.44
C TYR A 89 -5.68 11.12 -12.94
N LYS A 90 -5.20 10.98 -14.18
CA LYS A 90 -4.87 9.66 -14.74
C LYS A 90 -3.58 9.17 -14.09
N VAL A 91 -3.46 7.87 -13.81
CA VAL A 91 -2.23 7.27 -13.25
C VAL A 91 -0.97 7.65 -14.04
N LYS A 92 -1.07 7.82 -15.36
CA LYS A 92 0.08 8.23 -16.18
C LYS A 92 0.66 9.60 -15.82
N GLN A 93 -0.07 10.45 -15.11
CA GLN A 93 0.35 11.79 -14.69
C GLN A 93 1.01 11.78 -13.29
N ILE A 94 0.80 10.72 -12.52
CA ILE A 94 1.16 10.65 -11.10
C ILE A 94 2.38 9.73 -10.94
N GLU A 95 3.33 10.13 -10.11
CA GLU A 95 4.45 9.28 -9.68
C GLU A 95 4.08 8.50 -8.41
N GLY A 96 3.43 9.15 -7.45
CA GLY A 96 2.93 8.54 -6.23
C GLY A 96 2.08 9.51 -5.42
N PHE A 97 1.58 9.06 -4.28
CA PHE A 97 0.98 9.94 -3.29
C PHE A 97 1.18 9.36 -1.88
N THR A 98 1.20 10.24 -0.88
CA THR A 98 1.30 9.87 0.53
C THR A 98 0.12 10.48 1.26
N LEU A 99 -0.56 9.69 2.08
CA LEU A 99 -1.65 10.15 2.94
C LEU A 99 -1.08 10.66 4.27
N GLU A 100 -1.80 11.55 4.95
CA GLU A 100 -1.41 12.00 6.30
C GLU A 100 -1.35 10.84 7.32
N SER A 101 -2.05 9.73 7.04
CA SER A 101 -1.93 8.48 7.80
C SER A 101 -0.56 7.79 7.66
N GLY A 102 0.34 8.31 6.83
CA GLY A 102 1.67 7.73 6.55
C GLY A 102 1.66 6.69 5.43
N LYS A 103 0.49 6.29 4.92
CA LYS A 103 0.39 5.33 3.81
C LYS A 103 0.96 5.94 2.53
N GLU A 104 1.91 5.22 1.94
CA GLU A 104 2.55 5.60 0.69
C GLU A 104 2.01 4.77 -0.48
N PHE A 105 1.81 5.41 -1.62
CA PHE A 105 1.40 4.76 -2.86
C PHE A 105 2.33 5.17 -3.99
N ARG A 106 2.86 4.20 -4.73
CA ARG A 106 3.76 4.45 -5.87
C ARG A 106 3.16 3.97 -7.18
N ARG A 107 3.46 4.69 -8.26
CA ARG A 107 3.12 4.25 -9.61
C ARG A 107 4.08 3.14 -10.03
N VAL A 108 3.55 1.94 -10.19
CA VAL A 108 4.28 0.79 -10.72
C VAL A 108 3.62 0.25 -11.98
N LYS A 109 4.39 -0.45 -12.82
CA LYS A 109 3.86 -1.15 -14.00
C LYS A 109 3.80 -2.64 -13.71
N TYR A 110 2.61 -3.21 -13.69
CA TYR A 110 2.40 -4.61 -13.33
C TYR A 110 1.61 -5.37 -14.41
N ALA A 111 2.05 -6.59 -14.72
CA ALA A 111 1.39 -7.53 -15.62
C ALA A 111 0.75 -8.67 -14.81
N ASN A 112 -0.57 -8.79 -14.87
CA ASN A 112 -1.26 -9.87 -14.19
C ASN A 112 -1.22 -11.15 -15.04
N LEU A 113 -0.19 -11.97 -14.83
CA LEU A 113 0.00 -13.23 -15.54
C LEU A 113 -1.05 -14.29 -15.20
N PHE A 114 -1.75 -14.14 -14.07
CA PHE A 114 -2.84 -15.03 -13.66
C PHE A 114 -4.17 -14.70 -14.35
N SER A 115 -4.27 -13.58 -15.09
CA SER A 115 -5.52 -13.23 -15.75
C SER A 115 -5.88 -14.22 -16.86
N PRO A 116 -7.15 -14.69 -16.93
CA PRO A 116 -7.60 -15.49 -18.06
C PRO A 116 -7.67 -14.68 -19.36
N LYS A 117 -7.72 -13.34 -19.29
CA LYS A 117 -7.79 -12.46 -20.47
C LYS A 117 -6.38 -12.01 -20.86
N ASN A 118 -5.97 -12.28 -22.10
CA ASN A 118 -4.65 -11.89 -22.61
C ASN A 118 -4.40 -10.37 -22.54
N THR A 119 -5.42 -9.55 -22.71
CA THR A 119 -5.33 -8.08 -22.59
C THR A 119 -5.02 -7.59 -21.17
N ASP A 120 -5.30 -8.41 -20.15
CA ASP A 120 -4.99 -8.11 -18.75
C ASP A 120 -3.62 -8.64 -18.31
N LYS A 121 -2.98 -9.47 -19.16
CA LYS A 121 -1.57 -9.87 -18.99
C LYS A 121 -0.60 -8.79 -19.44
N LEU A 122 -1.07 -7.76 -20.16
CA LEU A 122 -0.23 -6.63 -20.54
C LEU A 122 0.11 -5.75 -19.32
N PRO A 123 1.37 -5.27 -19.20
CA PRO A 123 1.74 -4.44 -18.06
C PRO A 123 0.98 -3.10 -18.03
N LYS A 124 0.23 -2.84 -16.96
CA LYS A 124 -0.55 -1.62 -16.74
C LYS A 124 0.05 -0.81 -15.60
N SER A 125 0.07 0.52 -15.76
CA SER A 125 0.45 1.40 -14.65
C SER A 125 -0.67 1.46 -13.61
N GLN A 126 -0.31 1.25 -12.35
CA GLN A 126 -1.22 1.32 -11.21
C GLN A 126 -0.55 2.08 -10.06
N LEU A 127 -1.33 2.77 -9.23
CA LEU A 127 -0.87 3.31 -7.96
C LEU A 127 -1.10 2.24 -6.89
N LEU A 128 -0.03 1.66 -6.34
CA LEU A 128 -0.14 0.58 -5.36
C LEU A 128 0.40 1.02 -4.01
N GLU A 129 -0.23 0.56 -2.93
CA GLU A 129 0.21 0.79 -1.56
C GLU A 129 1.57 0.14 -1.36
N VAL A 130 2.54 0.90 -0.84
CA VAL A 130 3.85 0.41 -0.40
C VAL A 130 3.71 -0.03 1.04
N VAL A 131 3.86 -1.32 1.30
CA VAL A 131 3.72 -1.90 2.65
C VAL A 131 5.08 -2.15 3.31
N ALA A 132 6.15 -2.27 2.51
CA ALA A 132 7.54 -2.23 2.96
C ALA A 132 8.42 -1.68 1.83
N SER A 133 9.48 -0.95 2.18
CA SER A 133 10.43 -0.40 1.21
C SER A 133 11.86 -0.53 1.71
N GLY A 134 12.78 -0.74 0.76
CA GLY A 134 14.18 -1.07 0.98
C GLY A 134 14.69 -1.88 -0.22
N PRO A 135 15.80 -2.64 -0.07
CA PRO A 135 16.30 -3.57 -1.08
C PRO A 135 15.23 -4.45 -1.74
N ILE A 136 14.18 -4.80 -0.98
CA ILE A 136 12.94 -5.37 -1.46
C ILE A 136 11.80 -4.42 -1.09
N THR A 137 11.09 -3.93 -2.11
CA THR A 137 9.83 -3.21 -1.93
C THR A 137 8.65 -4.16 -2.11
N ILE A 138 7.71 -4.13 -1.17
CA ILE A 138 6.48 -4.91 -1.21
C ILE A 138 5.30 -3.96 -1.46
N PHE A 139 4.46 -4.36 -2.41
CA PHE A 139 3.24 -3.65 -2.76
C PHE A 139 2.02 -4.49 -2.45
N ARG A 140 0.98 -3.85 -1.91
CA ARG A 140 -0.36 -4.43 -1.88
C ARG A 140 -1.15 -3.97 -3.10
N ARG A 141 -1.72 -4.94 -3.82
CA ARG A 141 -2.64 -4.70 -4.93
C ARG A 141 -4.00 -5.28 -4.60
N GLY A 142 -4.95 -4.41 -4.33
CA GLY A 142 -6.34 -4.79 -4.14
C GLY A 142 -6.93 -5.39 -5.41
N TYR A 143 -7.77 -6.41 -5.22
CA TYR A 143 -8.39 -7.13 -6.30
C TYR A 143 -9.38 -6.25 -7.09
N ARG A 144 -9.44 -6.48 -8.40
CA ARG A 144 -10.55 -6.00 -9.23
C ARG A 144 -11.54 -7.15 -9.35
N THR A 145 -12.69 -7.02 -8.72
CA THR A 145 -13.75 -8.01 -8.87
C THR A 145 -14.07 -8.21 -10.37
N ARG A 146 -14.30 -9.47 -10.78
CA ARG A 146 -14.26 -9.94 -12.18
C ARG A 146 -15.20 -9.19 -13.14
N ASN A 147 -16.18 -8.45 -12.61
CA ASN A 147 -17.15 -7.64 -13.37
C ASN A 147 -17.11 -6.14 -13.05
N GLY A 148 -16.10 -5.62 -12.33
CA GLY A 148 -15.94 -4.19 -12.04
C GLY A 148 -17.00 -3.57 -11.12
N PHE A 149 -18.04 -4.31 -10.80
CA PHE A 149 -19.02 -4.06 -9.76
C PHE A 149 -19.36 -5.44 -9.24
N ILE A 150 -19.07 -5.71 -7.97
CA ILE A 150 -19.97 -6.59 -7.27
C ILE A 150 -20.69 -5.68 -6.30
N TYR A 151 -22.00 -5.57 -6.52
CA TYR A 151 -22.89 -4.86 -5.63
C TYR A 151 -22.66 -5.43 -4.23
N LYS A 152 -22.32 -4.59 -3.25
CA LYS A 152 -21.94 -5.02 -1.89
C LYS A 152 -22.91 -6.08 -1.33
N PRO A 153 -24.24 -5.92 -1.44
CA PRO A 153 -25.19 -6.96 -1.01
C PRO A 153 -25.11 -8.30 -1.76
N VAL A 154 -24.69 -8.31 -3.03
CA VAL A 154 -24.47 -9.55 -3.79
C VAL A 154 -23.17 -10.22 -3.37
N MET A 155 -22.12 -9.47 -3.01
CA MET A 155 -20.95 -10.08 -2.37
C MET A 155 -21.31 -10.64 -1.01
N ASP A 156 -21.95 -9.84 -0.17
CA ASP A 156 -22.32 -10.20 1.20
C ASP A 156 -23.22 -11.47 1.22
N ALA A 157 -24.06 -11.67 0.19
CA ALA A 157 -24.90 -12.87 0.06
C ALA A 157 -24.19 -14.10 -0.55
N VAL A 158 -23.06 -13.92 -1.24
CA VAL A 158 -22.29 -14.98 -1.91
C VAL A 158 -21.12 -15.47 -1.03
N LEU A 159 -20.66 -14.66 -0.09
CA LEU A 159 -19.67 -15.05 0.90
C LEU A 159 -20.29 -16.03 1.90
N ALA A 160 -19.93 -17.30 1.81
CA ALA A 160 -20.28 -18.28 2.81
C ALA A 160 -19.51 -17.99 4.11
N GLY A 161 -20.18 -18.05 5.27
CA GLY A 161 -19.52 -17.96 6.59
C GLY A 161 -19.62 -16.62 7.33
N GLY A 162 -20.36 -15.63 6.82
CA GLY A 162 -20.64 -14.37 7.54
C GLY A 162 -19.63 -13.24 7.32
N ASP A 163 -18.64 -13.42 6.44
CA ASP A 163 -17.70 -12.37 6.05
C ASP A 163 -18.42 -11.21 5.35
N THR A 164 -18.08 -9.98 5.74
CA THR A 164 -18.55 -8.80 5.00
C THR A 164 -17.70 -8.57 3.76
N HIS A 165 -18.23 -7.83 2.77
CA HIS A 165 -17.47 -7.37 1.60
C HIS A 165 -16.15 -6.68 2.00
N SER A 166 -16.17 -5.93 3.10
CA SER A 166 -15.00 -5.30 3.72
C SER A 166 -13.96 -6.34 4.16
N ASP A 167 -14.39 -7.38 4.88
CA ASP A 167 -13.51 -8.46 5.34
C ASP A 167 -12.91 -9.24 4.18
N PHE A 168 -13.72 -9.50 3.15
CA PHE A 168 -13.24 -10.11 1.92
C PHE A 168 -12.18 -9.25 1.24
N MET A 169 -12.43 -7.95 1.05
CA MET A 169 -11.47 -7.06 0.40
C MET A 169 -10.18 -6.89 1.23
N PHE A 170 -10.31 -6.92 2.55
CA PHE A 170 -9.17 -6.89 3.47
C PHE A 170 -8.34 -8.18 3.41
N ASN A 171 -8.96 -9.34 3.22
CA ASN A 171 -8.28 -10.65 3.20
C ASN A 171 -8.09 -11.25 1.80
N ASN A 172 -8.28 -10.46 0.74
CA ASN A 172 -8.20 -10.95 -0.64
C ASN A 172 -7.50 -9.94 -1.56
N PHE A 173 -6.17 -9.91 -1.48
CA PHE A 173 -5.33 -9.01 -2.26
C PHE A 173 -4.15 -9.76 -2.87
N GLU A 174 -3.55 -9.19 -3.92
CA GLU A 174 -2.27 -9.67 -4.43
C GLU A 174 -1.14 -8.96 -3.70
N ILE A 175 -0.12 -9.72 -3.30
CA ILE A 175 1.15 -9.17 -2.82
C ILE A 175 2.13 -9.19 -3.98
N LEU A 176 2.70 -8.03 -4.29
CA LEU A 176 3.73 -7.91 -5.29
C LEU A 176 5.05 -7.53 -4.64
N TYR A 177 6.16 -8.09 -5.13
CA TYR A 177 7.50 -7.74 -4.68
C TYR A 177 8.31 -7.15 -5.84
N GLN A 178 9.17 -6.19 -5.53
CA GLN A 178 10.17 -5.64 -6.42
C GLN A 178 11.50 -5.58 -5.67
N LYS A 179 12.47 -6.37 -6.11
CA LYS A 179 13.86 -6.25 -5.65
C LYS A 179 14.55 -5.17 -6.51
N ASP A 180 15.47 -4.40 -5.95
CA ASP A 180 16.10 -3.24 -6.62
C ASP A 180 16.66 -3.52 -8.03
N THR A 181 17.03 -4.77 -8.31
CA THR A 181 17.50 -5.21 -9.64
C THR A 181 16.38 -5.43 -10.68
N GLY A 182 15.12 -5.34 -10.27
CA GLY A 182 13.94 -5.65 -11.07
C GLY A 182 13.20 -4.42 -11.61
N LYS A 183 12.95 -4.40 -12.93
CA LYS A 183 12.21 -3.30 -13.59
C LYS A 183 10.73 -3.20 -13.19
N ASN A 184 10.07 -4.33 -12.91
CA ASN A 184 8.64 -4.40 -12.58
C ASN A 184 8.40 -5.33 -11.39
N PRO A 185 7.42 -5.02 -10.54
CA PRO A 185 7.03 -5.92 -9.47
C PRO A 185 6.45 -7.23 -10.02
N LYS A 186 6.67 -8.32 -9.29
CA LYS A 186 6.16 -9.67 -9.58
C LYS A 186 5.23 -10.09 -8.45
N ASN A 187 4.23 -10.92 -8.75
CA ASN A 187 3.37 -11.48 -7.71
C ASN A 187 4.15 -12.49 -6.85
N ILE A 188 3.99 -12.42 -5.52
CA ILE A 188 4.70 -13.26 -4.55
C ILE A 188 4.43 -14.74 -4.75
N ARG A 189 3.25 -15.12 -5.27
CA ARG A 189 2.89 -16.52 -5.56
C ARG A 189 3.75 -17.15 -6.66
N ASN A 190 4.43 -16.32 -7.47
CA ASN A 190 5.42 -16.76 -8.46
C ASN A 190 6.86 -16.65 -7.95
N ALA A 191 7.08 -16.29 -6.68
CA ALA A 191 8.42 -16.15 -6.13
C ALA A 191 9.00 -17.51 -5.71
N ASN A 192 10.28 -17.72 -6.04
CA ASN A 192 11.10 -18.68 -5.32
C ASN A 192 11.78 -17.92 -4.17
N LEU A 193 11.32 -18.16 -2.94
CA LEU A 193 11.82 -17.43 -1.76
C LEU A 193 13.31 -17.65 -1.51
N LYS A 194 13.82 -18.86 -1.77
CA LYS A 194 15.26 -19.14 -1.68
C LYS A 194 16.05 -18.27 -2.65
N SER A 195 15.52 -18.03 -3.86
CA SER A 195 16.15 -17.10 -4.80
C SER A 195 15.95 -15.62 -4.44
N LEU A 196 14.84 -15.28 -3.78
CA LEU A 196 14.52 -13.89 -3.44
C LEU A 196 15.42 -13.36 -2.30
N PHE A 197 15.65 -14.21 -1.29
CA PHE A 197 16.36 -13.84 -0.05
C PHE A 197 17.70 -14.56 0.15
N GLY A 198 18.05 -15.53 -0.72
CA GLY A 198 19.21 -16.40 -0.52
C GLY A 198 20.58 -15.75 -0.74
N ASP A 199 20.63 -14.48 -1.11
CA ASP A 199 21.85 -13.67 -1.09
C ASP A 199 22.19 -13.14 0.31
N ASN A 200 21.30 -13.29 1.29
CA ASN A 200 21.58 -13.03 2.69
C ASN A 200 21.58 -14.35 3.49
N PRO A 201 22.76 -14.85 3.93
CA PRO A 201 22.87 -16.14 4.59
C PRO A 201 22.18 -16.19 5.96
N GLU A 202 22.16 -15.08 6.71
CA GLU A 202 21.52 -15.00 8.02
C GLU A 202 19.99 -15.12 7.90
N ILE A 203 19.40 -14.41 6.94
CA ILE A 203 17.96 -14.48 6.67
C ILE A 203 17.57 -15.86 6.15
N LEU A 204 18.42 -16.47 5.31
CA LEU A 204 18.20 -17.82 4.83
C LEU A 204 18.23 -18.85 5.98
N ALA A 205 19.15 -18.71 6.93
CA ALA A 205 19.23 -19.56 8.12
C ALA A 205 17.98 -19.43 9.00
N LYS A 206 17.56 -18.19 9.32
CA LYS A 206 16.30 -17.94 10.06
C LYS A 206 15.09 -18.58 9.38
N PHE A 207 14.99 -18.44 8.05
CA PHE A 207 13.92 -19.07 7.28
C PHE A 207 13.95 -20.60 7.36
N GLN A 208 15.13 -21.22 7.27
CA GLN A 208 15.27 -22.68 7.35
C GLN A 208 14.94 -23.22 8.75
N ASN A 209 15.26 -22.46 9.80
CA ASN A 209 14.95 -22.79 11.19
C ASN A 209 13.48 -22.63 11.54
N GLY A 210 12.70 -21.98 10.67
CA GLY A 210 11.27 -21.74 10.90
C GLY A 210 10.98 -20.51 11.74
N ASP A 211 11.93 -19.59 11.87
CA ASP A 211 11.80 -18.36 12.66
C ASP A 211 10.70 -17.43 12.10
N TYR A 212 10.34 -17.63 10.82
CA TYR A 212 9.26 -16.89 10.19
C TYR A 212 8.00 -17.77 10.03
N SER A 213 6.88 -17.29 10.57
CA SER A 213 5.59 -17.99 10.60
C SER A 213 4.99 -18.30 9.21
N PHE A 214 5.51 -17.72 8.14
CA PHE A 214 4.90 -17.81 6.80
C PHE A 214 5.11 -19.15 6.08
N ARG A 215 6.00 -20.05 6.56
CA ARG A 215 6.28 -21.33 5.86
C ARG A 215 5.01 -22.16 5.65
N ILE A 216 4.10 -22.12 6.62
CA ILE A 216 2.78 -22.78 6.56
C ILE A 216 1.83 -22.01 5.63
N GLU A 217 1.83 -20.68 5.68
CA GLU A 217 0.94 -19.81 4.89
C GLU A 217 1.23 -19.87 3.37
N PHE A 218 2.48 -20.13 2.96
CA PHE A 218 2.84 -20.32 1.55
C PHE A 218 2.25 -21.59 0.92
N GLN A 219 1.96 -22.58 1.75
CA GLN A 219 1.38 -23.86 1.32
C GLN A 219 -0.15 -23.82 1.29
N ARG A 220 -0.79 -22.77 1.83
CA ARG A 220 -2.25 -22.66 1.84
C ARG A 220 -2.78 -22.38 0.42
N PRO A 221 -3.78 -23.16 -0.06
CA PRO A 221 -4.46 -22.84 -1.31
C PRO A 221 -5.22 -21.53 -1.13
N ALA A 222 -4.90 -20.54 -1.96
CA ALA A 222 -5.62 -19.28 -1.97
C ALA A 222 -7.00 -19.45 -2.63
N SER A 223 -8.01 -18.68 -2.18
CA SER A 223 -9.35 -18.66 -2.82
C SER A 223 -9.28 -18.28 -4.31
N PHE A 224 -8.22 -17.56 -4.70
CA PHE A 224 -7.80 -17.33 -6.09
C PHE A 224 -6.29 -17.51 -6.17
N SER A 225 -5.78 -18.18 -7.21
CA SER A 225 -4.38 -18.61 -7.33
C SER A 225 -3.31 -17.51 -7.13
N ALA A 226 -3.68 -16.25 -7.32
CA ALA A 226 -2.78 -15.10 -7.19
C ALA A 226 -2.85 -14.37 -5.83
N ASN A 227 -3.85 -14.67 -4.99
CA ASN A 227 -4.23 -13.83 -3.86
C ASN A 227 -3.64 -14.35 -2.53
N CYS A 228 -3.55 -13.44 -1.56
CA CYS A 228 -3.06 -13.62 -0.21
C CYS A 228 -4.05 -12.96 0.77
N ASP A 229 -3.94 -13.34 2.04
CA ASP A 229 -4.67 -12.74 3.16
C ASP A 229 -3.73 -11.84 4.01
N GLN A 230 -4.30 -11.18 5.01
CA GLN A 230 -3.54 -10.32 5.92
C GLN A 230 -2.48 -11.11 6.70
N ARG A 231 -2.81 -12.31 7.16
CA ARG A 231 -1.90 -13.17 7.95
C ARG A 231 -0.64 -13.54 7.16
N PHE A 232 -0.80 -13.88 5.89
CA PHE A 232 0.31 -14.13 4.98
C PHE A 232 1.18 -12.87 4.83
N LEU A 233 0.55 -11.70 4.64
CA LEU A 233 1.29 -10.45 4.52
C LEU A 233 2.11 -10.15 5.78
N ASP A 234 1.50 -10.23 6.96
CA ASP A 234 2.17 -9.94 8.23
C ASP A 234 3.39 -10.84 8.42
N SER A 235 3.23 -12.14 8.13
CA SER A 235 4.31 -13.11 8.25
C SER A 235 5.41 -12.89 7.20
N LEU A 236 5.07 -12.45 5.98
CA LEU A 236 6.05 -12.10 4.95
C LEU A 236 6.83 -10.83 5.34
N LEU A 237 6.14 -9.84 5.93
CA LEU A 237 6.73 -8.55 6.29
C LEU A 237 7.83 -8.70 7.34
N GLU A 238 7.71 -9.65 8.27
CA GLU A 238 8.78 -9.95 9.24
C GLU A 238 10.11 -10.28 8.53
N MET A 239 10.09 -11.21 7.58
CA MET A 239 11.27 -11.59 6.80
C MET A 239 11.78 -10.46 5.90
N VAL A 240 10.87 -9.73 5.25
CA VAL A 240 11.24 -8.61 4.37
C VAL A 240 11.89 -7.48 5.17
N ASN A 241 11.38 -7.19 6.37
CA ASN A 241 11.92 -6.13 7.21
C ASN A 241 13.31 -6.49 7.72
N ASP A 242 13.51 -7.73 8.20
CA ASP A 242 14.84 -8.22 8.57
C ASP A 242 15.83 -8.10 7.40
N TYR A 243 15.43 -8.53 6.20
CA TYR A 243 16.26 -8.44 5.00
C TYR A 243 16.59 -6.99 4.62
N ASN A 244 15.59 -6.10 4.64
CA ASN A 244 15.77 -4.70 4.28
C ASN A 244 16.69 -3.97 5.26
N GLN A 245 16.58 -4.25 6.56
CA GLN A 245 17.47 -3.70 7.58
C GLN A 245 18.92 -4.16 7.38
N ALA A 246 19.14 -5.45 7.07
CA ALA A 246 20.46 -5.97 6.78
C ALA A 246 21.10 -5.32 5.53
N GLY A 247 20.32 -5.03 4.48
CA GLY A 247 20.84 -4.35 3.30
C GLY A 247 21.22 -2.87 3.51
N LEU A 248 20.51 -2.18 4.41
CA LEU A 248 20.83 -0.78 4.78
C LEU A 248 22.11 -0.67 5.63
N THR A 249 22.37 -1.67 6.47
CA THR A 249 23.61 -1.72 7.28
C THR A 249 24.84 -2.09 6.44
N ALA A 250 24.65 -2.84 5.35
CA ALA A 250 25.71 -3.17 4.41
C ALA A 250 26.13 -2.00 3.49
N THR A 251 25.24 -1.03 3.25
CA THR A 251 25.50 0.15 2.39
C THR A 251 26.00 1.39 3.15
N SER A 252 26.00 1.36 4.49
CA SER A 252 26.47 2.44 5.36
C SER A 252 27.89 2.21 5.94
N LYS A 253 28.57 1.15 5.51
CA LYS A 253 30.00 0.88 5.76
C LYS A 253 30.80 1.13 4.49
#